data_AF-A0A2V5X235-F1
#
_entry.id   AF-A0A2V5X235-F1
#
_cell.length_a   1.000
_cell.length_b   1.000
_cell.length_c   1.000
_cell.angle_alpha   90.00
_cell.angle_beta   90.00
_cell.angle_gamma   90.00
#
_symmetry.space_group_name_H-M   'P 1'
#
loop_
_entity.id
_entity.type
_entity.pdbx_description
1 polymer ?
#
loop_
_entity_poly.entity_id
_entity_poly.type
_entity_poly.pdbx_seq_one_letter_code
_entity_poly.pdbx_strand_id
1 'polypeptide(L)' 'RNTIDLYMSNSRDMNTWGARQETIQVLQWGDAQQSLQFLQSHQDYKHIKRMVLELEGHEEQAADLR' A
#
# COMPACT_ATOMS: atom_id res chain seq x y z
N ARG A 1 -2.11 30.76 15.78
CA ARG A 1 -1.97 29.31 15.53
C ARG A 1 -3.22 28.67 16.12
N ASN A 2 -4.12 28.12 15.30
CA ASN A 2 -5.42 27.60 15.72
C ASN A 2 -5.50 26.10 15.41
N THR A 3 -4.73 25.31 16.13
CA THR A 3 -4.77 23.84 16.06
C THR A 3 -5.49 23.32 17.28
N ILE A 4 -6.31 22.28 17.09
CA ILE A 4 -6.94 21.53 18.17
C ILE A 4 -6.47 20.09 18.06
N ASP A 5 -6.12 19.50 19.20
CA ASP A 5 -5.85 18.06 19.30
C ASP A 5 -7.14 17.37 19.71
N LEU A 6 -7.55 16.36 18.95
CA LEU A 6 -8.73 15.57 19.26
C LEU A 6 -8.30 14.26 19.91
N TYR A 7 -8.85 13.98 21.09
CA TYR A 7 -8.69 12.69 21.74
C TYR A 7 -9.55 11.63 21.03
N MET A 8 -8.96 10.45 20.80
CA MET A 8 -9.65 9.27 20.30
C MET A 8 -9.33 8.08 21.21
N SER A 9 -10.33 7.27 21.52
CA SER A 9 -10.23 6.17 22.50
C SER A 9 -9.39 4.99 22.02
N ASN A 10 -9.16 4.86 20.71
CA ASN A 10 -8.32 3.82 20.13
C ASN A 10 -7.79 4.24 18.74
N SER A 11 -6.81 3.50 18.23
CA SER A 11 -6.16 3.79 16.95
C SER A 11 -7.08 3.63 15.73
N ARG A 12 -8.13 2.81 15.81
CA ARG A 12 -9.09 2.65 14.69
C ARG A 12 -9.91 3.92 14.50
N ASP A 13 -10.37 4.51 15.60
CA ASP A 13 -11.13 5.77 15.56
C ASP A 13 -10.25 6.91 15.06
N MET A 14 -8.97 6.94 15.48
CA MET A 14 -7.98 7.89 14.96
C MET A 14 -7.74 7.71 13.45
N ASN A 15 -7.57 6.47 12.95
CA ASN A 15 -7.36 6.21 11.53
C ASN A 15 -8.59 6.55 10.67
N THR A 16 -9.78 6.50 11.27
CA THR A 16 -11.04 6.87 10.59
C THR A 16 -11.26 8.38 10.63
N TRP A 17 -10.60 9.09 11.54
CA TRP A 17 -10.73 10.53 11.66
C TRP A 17 -10.18 11.23 10.42
N GLY A 18 -11.05 11.95 9.71
CA GLY A 18 -10.72 12.61 8.44
C GLY A 18 -10.79 11.69 7.21
N ALA A 19 -11.02 10.38 7.38
CA ALA A 19 -11.30 9.49 6.26
C ALA A 19 -12.65 9.86 5.63
N ARG A 20 -12.68 9.95 4.31
CA ARG A 20 -13.86 10.38 3.54
C ARG A 20 -14.01 9.52 2.28
N GLN A 21 -15.25 9.31 1.88
CA GLN A 21 -15.57 8.67 0.61
C GLN A 21 -15.64 9.75 -0.47
N GLU A 22 -14.68 9.71 -1.39
CA GLU A 22 -14.58 10.68 -2.49
C GLU A 22 -14.47 9.96 -3.81
N THR A 23 -15.02 10.58 -4.85
CA THR A 23 -14.80 10.07 -6.21
C THR A 23 -13.41 10.44 -6.66
N ILE A 24 -12.63 9.44 -7.06
CA ILE A 24 -11.29 9.63 -7.62
C ILE A 24 -11.29 9.32 -9.12
N GLN A 25 -10.42 10.01 -9.85
CA GLN A 25 -10.19 9.77 -11.27
C GLN A 25 -8.81 9.16 -11.49
N VAL A 26 -8.74 8.08 -12.26
CA VAL A 26 -7.46 7.52 -12.72
C VAL A 26 -6.92 8.40 -13.85
N LEU A 27 -5.89 9.18 -13.56
CA LEU A 27 -5.22 10.03 -14.56
C LEU A 27 -4.28 9.23 -15.44
N GLN A 28 -3.58 8.25 -14.86
CA GLN A 28 -2.67 7.36 -15.55
C GLN A 28 -2.56 6.04 -14.76
N TRP A 29 -2.43 4.93 -15.49
CA TRP A 29 -2.03 3.66 -14.89
C TRP A 29 -0.53 3.67 -14.55
N GLY A 30 -0.16 2.93 -13.50
CA GLY A 30 1.23 2.80 -13.08
C GLY A 30 2.07 1.97 -14.06
N ASP A 31 3.38 2.10 -13.94
CA ASP A 31 4.36 1.27 -14.65
C ASP A 31 4.83 0.11 -13.74
N ALA A 32 4.68 -1.12 -14.23
CA ALA A 32 5.10 -2.32 -13.52
C ALA A 32 6.61 -2.34 -13.30
N GLN A 33 7.41 -1.86 -14.26
CA GLN A 33 8.87 -1.85 -14.15
C GLN A 33 9.33 -0.83 -13.11
N GLN A 34 8.73 0.36 -13.10
CA GLN A 34 8.98 1.36 -12.07
C GLN A 34 8.60 0.83 -10.69
N SER A 35 7.45 0.15 -10.57
CA SER A 35 7.01 -0.46 -9.31
C SER A 35 8.03 -1.50 -8.82
N LEU A 36 8.50 -2.37 -9.72
CA LEU A 36 9.52 -3.39 -9.40
C LEU A 36 10.81 -2.75 -8.87
N GLN A 37 11.30 -1.67 -9.50
CA GLN A 37 12.50 -0.96 -9.05
C GLN A 37 12.39 -0.45 -7.60
N PHE A 38 11.23 0.06 -7.20
CA PHE A 38 11.02 0.52 -5.81
C PHE A 38 10.87 -0.62 -4.81
N LEU A 39 10.20 -1.71 -5.22
CA LEU A 39 9.89 -2.82 -4.33
C LEU A 39 11.07 -3.75 -4.08
N GLN A 40 12.03 -3.82 -5.01
CA GLN A 40 13.20 -4.71 -4.91
C GLN A 40 14.00 -4.52 -3.61
N SER A 41 14.10 -3.30 -3.08
CA SER A 41 14.85 -3.00 -1.86
C SER A 41 14.10 -3.26 -0.54
N HIS A 42 12.81 -3.62 -0.61
CA HIS A 42 11.93 -3.73 0.57
C HIS A 42 11.39 -5.16 0.78
N GLN A 43 12.08 -6.18 0.28
CA GLN A 43 11.60 -7.58 0.29
C GLN A 43 11.63 -8.27 1.67
N ASP A 44 12.00 -7.56 2.75
CA ASP A 44 11.92 -8.06 4.12
C ASP A 44 10.48 -8.40 4.54
N TYR A 45 9.49 -7.73 3.92
CA TYR A 45 8.09 -7.99 4.14
C TYR A 45 7.58 -9.07 3.18
N LYS A 46 6.97 -10.13 3.73
CA LYS A 46 6.37 -11.25 2.96
C LYS A 46 5.47 -10.75 1.81
N HIS A 47 4.64 -9.74 2.06
CA HIS A 47 3.74 -9.20 1.05
C HIS A 47 4.46 -8.44 -0.08
N ILE A 48 5.57 -7.77 0.22
CA ILE A 48 6.39 -7.09 -0.80
C ILE A 48 7.12 -8.11 -1.65
N LYS A 49 7.71 -9.14 -1.04
CA LYS A 49 8.33 -10.25 -1.77
C LYS A 49 7.34 -10.92 -2.72
N ARG A 50 6.10 -11.12 -2.29
CA ARG A 50 5.03 -11.62 -3.16
C ARG A 50 4.77 -10.69 -4.35
N MET A 51 4.63 -9.39 -4.11
CA MET A 51 4.41 -8.41 -5.19
C MET A 51 5.57 -8.39 -6.19
N VAL A 52 6.81 -8.51 -5.73
CA VAL A 52 7.98 -8.61 -6.61
C VAL A 52 7.88 -9.84 -7.51
N LEU A 53 7.59 -11.01 -6.94
CA LEU A 53 7.39 -12.25 -7.71
C LEU A 53 6.24 -12.13 -8.72
N GLU A 54 5.12 -11.50 -8.35
CA GLU A 54 4.00 -11.23 -9.27
C GLU A 54 4.44 -10.33 -10.45
N LEU A 55 5.22 -9.28 -10.18
CA LEU A 55 5.75 -8.38 -11.21
C LEU A 55 6.81 -9.04 -12.10
N GLU A 56 7.56 -10.02 -11.58
CA GLU A 56 8.55 -10.81 -12.34
C GLU A 56 7.92 -11.98 -13.12
N GLY A 57 6.60 -12.22 -12.97
CA GLY A 57 5.89 -13.30 -13.65
C GLY A 57 6.01 -14.67 -12.96
N HIS A 58 6.44 -14.70 -11.70
CA HIS A 58 6.58 -15.91 -10.88
C HIS A 58 5.31 -16.21 -10.07
N GLU A 59 4.19 -16.38 -10.77
CA GLU A 59 2.85 -16.52 -10.15
C GLU A 59 2.74 -17.70 -9.18
N GLU A 60 3.35 -18.84 -9.49
CA GLU A 60 3.35 -20.03 -8.62
C GLU A 60 4.07 -19.74 -7.29
N GLN A 61 5.28 -19.15 -7.36
CA GLN A 61 6.07 -18.80 -6.17
C GLN A 61 5.40 -17.69 -5.35
N ALA A 62 4.71 -16.75 -6.02
CA ALA A 62 3.92 -15.75 -5.34
C ALA A 62 2.72 -16.36 -4.60
N ALA A 63 2.06 -17.36 -5.19
CA ALA A 63 0.92 -18.04 -4.59
C ALA A 63 1.31 -18.80 -3.31
N ASP A 64 2.52 -19.35 -3.24
CA ASP A 64 3.06 -20.01 -2.05
C ASP A 64 3.28 -19.03 -0.87
N LEU A 65 3.40 -17.73 -1.17
CA LEU A 65 3.48 -16.65 -0.17
C LEU A 65 2.10 -16.09 0.21
N ARG A 66 0.99 -16.78 -0.04
CA ARG A 66 -0.32 -16.39 0.50
C ARG A 66 -0.44 -16.58 2.01
#